data_AF-A0A7V9FR74-F1
#
_entry.id   AF-A0A7V9FR74-F1
#
_cell.length_a   1.000
_cell.length_b   1.000
_cell.length_c   1.000
_cell.angle_alpha   90.00
_cell.angle_beta   90.00
_cell.angle_gamma   90.00
#
_symmetry.space_group_name_H-M   'P 1'
#
loop_
_entity.id
_entity.type
_entity.pdbx_description
1 polymer ?
#
loop_
_entity_poly.entity_id
_entity_poly.type
_entity_poly.pdbx_seq_one_letter_code
_entity_poly.pdbx_strand_id
1 'polypeptide(L)'
;MRIVHYLNQFYAGLGGEDAAGIGPRILEGTVGPGRLLAQLLGAEHQIVATIVCGDNHAASNATVAQELLDMARSAGAELLVAGPAFGSGRYGLACARLVAAADAAGLPALASMHPDNPGIAD
;
A
#
# COMPACT_ATOMS: atom_id res chain seq x y z
N MET A 1 8.08 -8.73 13.86
CA MET A 1 7.47 -8.98 12.53
C MET A 1 7.83 -7.86 11.56
N ARG A 2 8.13 -8.21 10.31
CA ARG A 2 8.49 -7.35 9.20
C ARG A 2 7.24 -6.98 8.40
N ILE A 3 6.96 -5.70 8.32
CA ILE A 3 5.75 -5.16 7.70
C ILE A 3 6.16 -4.37 6.47
N VAL A 4 5.43 -4.57 5.37
CA VAL A 4 5.52 -3.70 4.19
C VAL A 4 4.24 -2.87 4.10
N HIS A 5 4.42 -1.56 3.94
CA HIS A 5 3.33 -0.59 3.92
C HIS A 5 3.09 -0.09 2.50
N TYR A 6 1.87 -0.16 1.99
CA TYR A 6 1.50 0.37 0.68
C TYR A 6 0.82 1.73 0.79
N LEU A 7 1.42 2.73 0.12
CA LEU A 7 0.92 4.10 0.03
C LEU A 7 0.77 4.55 -1.43
N ASN A 8 -0.17 5.46 -1.69
CA ASN A 8 -0.15 6.17 -2.96
C ASN A 8 0.92 7.29 -2.98
N GLN A 9 1.09 7.93 -4.12
CA GLN A 9 2.06 9.02 -4.30
C GLN A 9 1.85 10.17 -3.30
N PHE A 10 0.60 10.49 -2.98
CA PHE A 10 0.26 11.62 -2.11
C PHE A 10 0.67 11.34 -0.66
N TYR A 11 0.23 10.21 -0.09
CA TYR A 11 0.58 9.83 1.27
C TYR A 11 2.05 9.45 1.44
N ALA A 12 2.72 9.06 0.35
CA ALA A 12 4.17 8.88 0.32
C ALA A 12 4.95 10.22 0.24
N GLY A 13 4.28 11.35 0.01
CA GLY A 13 4.92 12.67 -0.11
C GLY A 13 5.64 12.89 -1.45
N LEU A 14 5.26 12.17 -2.50
CA LEU A 14 5.88 12.25 -3.84
C LEU A 14 5.18 13.24 -4.79
N GLY A 15 4.02 13.77 -4.41
CA GLY A 15 3.27 14.76 -5.20
C GLY A 15 1.75 14.49 -5.20
N GLY A 16 0.99 15.34 -5.88
CA GLY A 16 -0.48 15.25 -5.96
C GLY A 16 -0.93 14.53 -7.22
N GLU A 17 -1.91 15.11 -7.91
CA GLU A 17 -2.42 14.60 -9.19
C GLU A 17 -1.36 14.64 -10.31
N ASP A 18 -0.45 15.60 -10.27
CA ASP A 18 0.69 15.70 -11.19
C ASP A 18 1.65 14.50 -11.10
N ALA A 19 1.77 13.91 -9.91
CA ALA A 19 2.53 12.70 -9.66
C ALA A 19 1.69 11.40 -9.72
N ALA A 20 0.38 11.47 -9.98
CA ALA A 20 -0.49 10.29 -9.96
C ALA A 20 -0.14 9.23 -11.03
N GLY A 21 0.66 9.57 -12.03
CA GLY A 21 1.13 8.66 -13.07
C GLY A 21 2.41 7.88 -12.74
N ILE A 22 3.05 8.10 -11.59
CA ILE A 22 4.30 7.40 -11.26
C ILE A 22 4.07 5.89 -11.09
N GLY A 23 4.99 5.10 -11.65
CA GLY A 23 4.94 3.65 -11.53
C GLY A 23 5.31 3.13 -10.12
N PRO A 24 5.15 1.82 -9.90
CA PRO A 24 5.52 1.16 -8.65
C PRO A 24 6.97 1.41 -8.24
N ARG A 25 7.22 1.62 -6.95
CA ARG A 25 8.57 1.80 -6.38
C ARG A 25 8.63 1.48 -4.91
N ILE A 26 9.83 1.26 -4.40
CA ILE A 26 10.11 1.00 -3.00
C ILE A 26 10.81 2.22 -2.39
N LEU A 27 10.38 2.61 -1.20
CA LEU A 27 11.06 3.55 -0.31
C LEU A 27 11.50 2.78 0.94
N GLU A 28 12.71 3.03 1.41
CA GLU A 28 13.23 2.38 2.62
C GLU A 28 12.50 2.88 3.88
N GLY A 29 12.08 1.93 4.72
CA GLY A 29 11.45 2.22 6.01
C GLY A 29 10.09 2.92 5.92
N THR A 30 9.84 3.83 6.88
CA THR A 30 8.53 4.47 7.08
C THR A 30 8.43 5.82 6.36
N VAL A 31 7.32 6.02 5.66
CA VAL A 31 6.98 7.33 5.07
C VAL A 31 5.54 7.73 5.42
N GLY A 32 5.28 9.03 5.41
CA GLY A 32 3.95 9.60 5.68
C GLY A 32 3.25 8.99 6.90
N PRO A 33 2.01 8.47 6.75
CA PRO A 33 1.25 7.86 7.84
C PRO A 33 1.90 6.60 8.43
N GLY A 34 2.82 5.96 7.70
CA GLY A 34 3.59 4.81 8.18
C GLY A 34 4.44 5.12 9.42
N ARG A 35 4.81 6.39 9.62
CA ARG A 35 5.55 6.82 10.83
C ARG A 35 4.72 6.68 12.09
N LEU A 36 3.47 7.12 12.05
CA LEU A 36 2.56 6.97 13.19
C LEU A 36 2.19 5.50 13.39
N LEU A 37 1.94 4.77 12.30
CA LEU A 37 1.68 3.33 12.37
C LEU A 37 2.83 2.58 13.06
N ALA A 38 4.09 2.86 12.68
CA ALA A 38 5.25 2.27 13.33
C ALA A 38 5.34 2.59 14.83
N GLN A 39 4.99 3.81 15.25
CA GLN A 39 4.93 4.16 16.68
C GLN A 39 3.87 3.33 17.42
N LEU A 40 2.70 3.13 16.82
CA LEU A 40 1.58 2.38 17.41
C LEU A 40 1.85 0.87 17.47
N LEU A 41 2.59 0.32 16.53
CA LEU A 41 2.93 -1.09 16.47
C LEU A 41 3.95 -1.52 17.54
N GLY A 42 4.68 -0.56 18.13
CA GLY A 42 5.68 -0.81 19.17
C GLY A 42 6.98 -1.46 18.64
N ALA A 43 7.89 -1.78 19.56
CA ALA A 43 9.27 -2.15 19.21
C ALA A 43 9.44 -3.54 18.56
N GLU A 44 8.47 -4.45 18.71
CA GLU A 44 8.54 -5.82 18.18
C GLU A 44 8.13 -5.93 16.70
N HIS A 45 7.66 -4.82 16.13
CA HIS A 45 7.12 -4.72 14.79
C HIS A 45 7.84 -3.61 14.04
N GLN A 46 8.26 -3.90 12.81
CA GLN A 46 9.01 -2.94 12.01
C GLN A 46 8.42 -2.85 10.61
N ILE A 47 8.11 -1.63 10.18
CA ILE A 47 7.88 -1.35 8.77
C ILE A 47 9.24 -1.29 8.09
N VAL A 48 9.58 -2.33 7.33
CA VAL A 48 10.91 -2.49 6.71
C VAL A 48 10.99 -1.76 5.38
N ALA A 49 9.85 -1.57 4.70
CA ALA A 49 9.76 -0.82 3.46
C ALA A 49 8.36 -0.23 3.27
N THR A 50 8.29 0.86 2.50
CA THR A 50 7.04 1.36 1.94
C THR A 50 7.05 1.15 0.42
N ILE A 51 6.08 0.41 -0.09
CA ILE A 51 5.83 0.30 -1.53
C ILE A 51 4.85 1.39 -1.96
N VAL A 52 5.07 1.99 -3.13
CA VAL A 52 4.33 3.17 -3.59
C VAL A 52 3.96 3.02 -5.05
N CYS A 53 2.74 3.41 -5.41
CA CYS A 53 2.32 3.55 -6.82
C CYS A 53 1.39 4.76 -6.95
N GLY A 54 1.47 5.48 -8.06
CA GLY A 54 0.57 6.58 -8.35
C GLY A 54 -0.84 6.10 -8.67
N ASP A 55 -1.84 6.84 -8.19
CA ASP A 55 -3.26 6.45 -8.32
C ASP A 55 -3.73 6.22 -9.76
N ASN A 56 -3.27 7.03 -10.71
CA ASN A 56 -3.63 6.87 -12.13
C ASN A 56 -2.96 5.62 -12.71
N HIS A 57 -1.68 5.41 -12.38
CA HIS A 57 -0.96 4.23 -12.84
C HIS A 57 -1.60 2.94 -12.30
N ALA A 58 -1.90 2.89 -11.01
CA ALA A 58 -2.57 1.75 -10.37
C ALA A 58 -3.99 1.50 -10.93
N ALA A 59 -4.73 2.55 -11.26
CA ALA A 59 -6.07 2.42 -11.82
C ALA A 59 -6.07 1.89 -13.26
N SER A 60 -5.10 2.29 -14.08
CA SER A 60 -5.05 1.94 -15.51
C SER A 60 -4.27 0.67 -15.83
N ASN A 61 -3.54 0.10 -14.87
CA ASN A 61 -2.66 -1.05 -15.11
C ASN A 61 -3.04 -2.25 -14.23
N ALA A 62 -3.49 -3.33 -14.88
CA ALA A 62 -3.98 -4.53 -14.22
C ALA A 62 -2.88 -5.35 -13.52
N THR A 63 -1.60 -5.17 -13.88
CA THR A 63 -0.48 -5.94 -13.30
C THR A 63 0.06 -5.34 -12.00
N VAL A 64 -0.34 -4.12 -11.65
CA VAL A 64 0.24 -3.34 -10.54
C VAL A 64 0.10 -4.06 -9.19
N ALA A 65 -1.01 -4.75 -8.95
CA ALA A 65 -1.20 -5.50 -7.70
C ALA A 65 -0.15 -6.61 -7.55
N GLN A 66 0.16 -7.33 -8.64
CA GLN A 66 1.18 -8.38 -8.64
C GLN A 66 2.59 -7.79 -8.50
N GLU A 67 2.90 -6.71 -9.22
CA GLU A 67 4.20 -6.03 -9.13
C GLU A 67 4.47 -5.52 -7.70
N LEU A 68 3.47 -4.93 -7.06
CA LEU A 68 3.55 -4.45 -5.67
C LEU A 68 3.69 -5.62 -4.68
N LEU A 69 2.97 -6.72 -4.89
CA LEU A 69 3.12 -7.93 -4.08
C LEU A 69 4.52 -8.52 -4.18
N ASP A 70 5.09 -8.59 -5.38
CA ASP A 70 6.44 -9.07 -5.62
C ASP A 70 7.47 -8.18 -4.92
N MET A 71 7.31 -6.85 -5.01
CA MET A 71 8.13 -5.89 -4.26
C MET A 71 8.05 -6.11 -2.75
N ALA A 72 6.85 -6.32 -2.21
CA ALA A 72 6.65 -6.58 -0.79
C ALA A 72 7.35 -7.87 -0.34
N ARG A 73 7.25 -8.94 -1.14
CA ARG A 73 7.93 -10.22 -0.89
C ARG A 73 9.44 -10.08 -0.94
N SER A 74 9.98 -9.36 -1.94
CA SER A 74 11.41 -9.09 -2.03
C SER A 74 11.94 -8.27 -0.85
N ALA A 75 11.11 -7.42 -0.25
CA ALA A 75 11.44 -6.70 0.98
C ALA A 75 11.31 -7.58 2.26
N GLY A 76 10.87 -8.83 2.11
CA GLY A 76 10.68 -9.77 3.21
C GLY A 76 9.46 -9.45 4.07
N ALA A 77 8.34 -9.12 3.45
CA ALA A 77 7.06 -8.93 4.14
C ALA A 77 6.59 -10.20 4.84
N GLU A 78 6.29 -10.08 6.13
CA GLU A 78 5.51 -11.07 6.90
C GLU A 78 4.04 -10.61 7.03
N LEU A 79 3.79 -9.30 6.92
CA LEU A 79 2.47 -8.68 6.84
C LEU A 79 2.51 -7.53 5.83
N LEU A 80 1.47 -7.43 5.00
CA LEU A 80 1.24 -6.28 4.12
C LEU A 80 0.11 -5.40 4.69
N VAL A 81 0.38 -4.10 4.83
CA VAL A 81 -0.63 -3.11 5.25
C VAL A 81 -0.85 -2.15 4.09
N ALA A 82 -2.08 -2.01 3.62
CA ALA A 82 -2.46 -1.07 2.57
C ALA A 82 -3.32 0.08 3.14
N GLY A 83 -3.08 1.31 2.70
CA GLY A 83 -3.80 2.47 3.22
C GLY A 83 -3.04 3.22 4.33
N PRO A 84 -3.68 4.11 5.10
CA PRO A 84 -5.11 4.36 5.11
C PRO A 84 -5.57 5.08 3.83
N ALA A 85 -6.53 4.49 3.12
CA ALA A 85 -7.08 5.05 1.88
C ALA A 85 -8.21 6.07 2.11
N PHE A 86 -8.73 6.17 3.33
CA PHE A 86 -9.87 7.03 3.68
C PHE A 86 -11.00 6.88 2.65
N GLY A 87 -11.52 7.98 2.10
CA GLY A 87 -12.52 7.98 1.02
C GLY A 87 -11.92 8.07 -0.40
N SER A 88 -10.61 7.83 -0.58
CA SER A 88 -9.98 7.92 -1.90
C SER A 88 -10.39 6.76 -2.79
N GLY A 89 -11.04 7.07 -3.92
CA GLY A 89 -11.60 6.07 -4.83
C GLY A 89 -10.55 5.19 -5.51
N ARG A 90 -9.71 5.77 -6.38
CA ARG A 90 -8.68 5.02 -7.13
C ARG A 90 -7.69 4.31 -6.20
N TYR A 91 -7.26 5.00 -5.15
CA TYR A 91 -6.32 4.44 -4.19
C TYR A 91 -6.93 3.30 -3.36
N GLY A 92 -8.17 3.46 -2.88
CA GLY A 92 -8.85 2.41 -2.13
C GLY A 92 -9.06 1.15 -2.95
N LEU A 93 -9.39 1.29 -4.23
CA LEU A 93 -9.47 0.17 -5.17
C LEU A 93 -8.11 -0.53 -5.36
N ALA A 94 -7.03 0.23 -5.48
CA ALA A 94 -5.67 -0.34 -5.55
C ALA A 94 -5.29 -1.08 -4.27
N CYS A 95 -5.65 -0.55 -3.09
CA CYS A 95 -5.46 -1.22 -1.81
C CYS A 95 -6.21 -2.55 -1.72
N ALA A 96 -7.49 -2.58 -2.14
CA ALA A 96 -8.31 -3.78 -2.13
C ALA A 96 -7.72 -4.88 -3.01
N ARG A 97 -7.36 -4.53 -4.26
CA ARG A 97 -6.73 -5.45 -5.22
C ARG A 97 -5.39 -6.00 -4.73
N LEU A 98 -4.57 -5.18 -4.09
CA LEU A 98 -3.29 -5.62 -3.53
C LEU A 98 -3.50 -6.61 -2.37
N VAL A 99 -4.46 -6.34 -1.48
CA VAL A 99 -4.78 -7.26 -0.38
C VAL A 99 -5.37 -8.57 -0.91
N ALA A 100 -6.25 -8.52 -1.91
CA ALA A 100 -6.79 -9.72 -2.55
C ALA A 100 -5.67 -10.56 -3.20
N ALA A 101 -4.72 -9.92 -3.90
CA ALA A 101 -3.57 -10.61 -4.48
C ALA A 101 -2.66 -11.22 -3.40
N ALA A 102 -2.44 -10.50 -2.29
CA ALA A 102 -1.64 -10.98 -1.17
C ALA A 102 -2.28 -12.21 -0.48
N ASP A 103 -3.59 -12.14 -0.23
CA ASP A 103 -4.37 -13.25 0.36
C ASP A 103 -4.33 -14.50 -0.52
N ALA A 104 -4.60 -14.34 -1.83
CA ALA A 104 -4.51 -15.43 -2.80
C ALA A 104 -3.12 -16.08 -2.85
N ALA A 105 -2.07 -15.31 -2.52
CA ALA A 105 -0.69 -15.77 -2.49
C ALA A 105 -0.24 -16.25 -1.09
N GLY A 106 -1.11 -16.22 -0.08
CA GLY A 106 -0.82 -16.66 1.29
C GLY A 106 0.02 -15.68 2.11
N LEU A 107 0.08 -14.40 1.73
CA LEU A 107 0.70 -13.33 2.51
C LEU A 107 -0.38 -12.65 3.36
N PRO A 108 -0.30 -12.69 4.71
CA PRO A 108 -1.22 -11.94 5.56
C PRO A 108 -1.26 -10.47 5.16
N ALA A 109 -2.47 -9.93 4.96
CA ALA A 109 -2.64 -8.58 4.48
C ALA A 109 -3.92 -7.94 5.02
N LEU A 110 -3.91 -6.61 5.14
CA LEU A 110 -5.10 -5.81 5.47
C LEU A 110 -5.07 -4.48 4.75
N ALA A 111 -6.25 -3.92 4.50
CA ALA A 111 -6.42 -2.55 4.03
C ALA A 111 -7.22 -1.74 5.06
N SER A 112 -6.83 -0.48 5.25
CA SER A 112 -7.59 0.49 6.04
C SER A 112 -8.22 1.53 5.11
N MET A 113 -9.54 1.69 5.18
CA MET A 113 -10.30 2.66 4.39
C MET A 113 -11.61 3.05 5.09
N HIS A 114 -12.24 4.14 4.64
CA HIS A 114 -13.57 4.54 5.12
C HIS A 114 -14.64 3.53 4.64
N PRO A 115 -15.73 3.28 5.39
CA PRO A 115 -16.79 2.35 4.96
C PRO A 115 -17.41 2.66 3.60
N ASP A 116 -17.45 3.93 3.21
CA ASP A 116 -17.96 4.37 1.89
C ASP A 116 -16.92 4.29 0.77
N ASN A 117 -15.71 3.80 1.05
CA ASN A 117 -14.68 3.67 0.03
C ASN A 117 -15.08 2.57 -0.97
N PRO A 118 -14.99 2.81 -2.30
CA PRO A 118 -15.39 1.82 -3.29
C PRO A 118 -14.60 0.50 -3.19
N GLY A 119 -13.37 0.52 -2.65
CA GLY A 119 -12.57 -0.68 -2.43
C GLY A 119 -13.11 -1.63 -1.36
N ILE A 120 -14.14 -1.26 -0.58
CA ILE A 120 -14.79 -2.19 0.37
C ILE A 120 -15.60 -3.27 -0.36
N ALA A 121 -16.11 -2.97 -1.56
CA ALA A 121 -17.00 -3.85 -2.32
C ALA A 121 -16.32 -4.53 -3.52
N ASP A 122 -15.03 -4.28 -3.76
CA ASP A 122 -14.22 -4.88 -4.84
C ASP A 122 -13.63 -6.23 -4.40
#